data_AF-A0A7R9KK93-F1
#
_entry.id   AF-A0A7R9KK93-F1
#
_cell.length_a   1.000
_cell.length_b   1.000
_cell.length_c   1.000
_cell.angle_alpha   90.00
_cell.angle_beta   90.00
_cell.angle_gamma   90.00
#
_symmetry.space_group_name_H-M   'P 1'
#
loop_
_entity.id
_entity.type
_entity.pdbx_description
1 polymer ?
#
loop_
_entity_poly.entity_id
_entity_poly.type
_entity_poly.pdbx_seq_one_letter_code
_entity_poly.pdbx_strand_id
1 'polypeptide(L)' 'MNTRPVHTYLPFATGPRNCIGFRFALLELKFTLVKLLYRYEFVACAEIKDMECFNQLIQLASLKCMMVKIKQ' A
#
# COMPACT_ATOMS: atom_id res chain seq x y z
N MET A 1 14.07 -3.39 21.33
CA MET A 1 14.23 -3.27 19.87
C MET A 1 13.38 -4.34 19.22
N ASN A 2 12.39 -3.98 18.40
CA ASN A 2 11.44 -4.93 17.81
C ASN A 2 12.14 -5.94 16.88
N THR A 3 12.41 -7.15 17.38
CA THR A 3 12.96 -8.25 16.58
C THR A 3 11.84 -8.93 15.79
N ARG A 4 11.53 -8.38 14.61
CA ARG A 4 10.68 -9.08 13.64
C ARG A 4 11.44 -10.33 13.15
N PRO A 5 10.78 -11.51 13.06
CA PRO A 5 11.40 -12.68 12.47
C PRO A 5 11.94 -12.35 11.07
N VAL A 6 13.01 -13.04 10.66
CA VAL A 6 13.47 -13.00 9.27
C VAL A 6 12.28 -13.37 8.37
N HIS A 7 12.23 -12.85 7.14
CA HIS A 7 11.22 -13.20 6.12
C HIS A 7 9.73 -12.93 6.47
N THR A 8 9.41 -12.07 7.44
CA THR A 8 8.00 -11.68 7.70
C THR A 8 7.39 -10.73 6.66
N TYR A 9 8.22 -10.12 5.82
CA TYR A 9 7.77 -9.18 4.79
C TYR A 9 8.25 -9.67 3.42
N LEU A 10 7.34 -10.32 2.68
CA LEU A 10 7.60 -10.95 1.38
C LEU A 10 6.55 -10.55 0.32
N PRO A 11 6.28 -9.25 0.11
CA PRO A 11 5.19 -8.79 -0.77
C PRO A 11 5.34 -9.22 -2.23
N PHE A 12 6.56 -9.53 -2.68
CA PHE A 12 6.88 -9.88 -4.06
C PHE A 12 7.90 -11.03 -4.15
N ALA A 13 7.81 -11.98 -3.21
CA ALA A 13 8.74 -13.08 -3.00
C ALA A 13 10.18 -12.63 -2.65
N THR A 14 11.05 -13.60 -2.33
CA THR A 14 12.48 -13.40 -2.03
C THR A 14 13.32 -14.47 -2.74
N GLY A 15 14.62 -14.24 -2.87
CA GLY A 15 15.56 -15.17 -3.52
C GLY A 15 15.74 -14.92 -5.03
N PRO A 16 16.35 -15.88 -5.76
CA PRO A 16 16.71 -15.72 -7.18
C PRO A 16 15.51 -15.64 -8.13
N ARG A 17 14.31 -15.94 -7.64
CA ARG A 17 13.03 -15.84 -8.36
C ARG A 17 12.14 -14.74 -7.76
N ASN A 18 12.73 -13.69 -7.21
CA ASN A 18 12.00 -12.52 -6.76
C ASN A 18 11.40 -11.75 -7.94
N CYS A 19 10.43 -10.87 -7.67
CA CYS A 19 9.85 -10.02 -8.71
C CYS A 19 10.90 -9.10 -9.33
N ILE A 20 11.13 -9.28 -10.64
CA ILE A 20 12.02 -8.40 -11.42
C ILE A 20 11.56 -6.93 -11.39
N GLY A 21 10.25 -6.72 -11.28
CA GLY A 21 9.61 -5.41 -11.16
C GLY A 21 9.59 -4.81 -9.75
N PHE A 22 10.16 -5.46 -8.73
CA PHE A 22 10.07 -5.00 -7.34
C PHE A 22 10.53 -3.54 -7.15
N ARG A 23 11.66 -3.19 -7.75
CA ARG A 23 12.21 -1.83 -7.66
C ARG A 23 11.35 -0.81 -8.40
N PHE A 24 10.82 -1.21 -9.56
CA PHE A 24 9.95 -0.36 -10.37
C PHE A 24 8.61 -0.10 -9.67
N ALA A 25 7.95 -1.15 -9.17
CA ALA A 25 6.71 -1.05 -8.41
C ALA A 25 6.87 -0.15 -7.17
N LEU A 26 7.99 -0.28 -6.45
CA LEU A 26 8.27 0.57 -5.28
C LEU A 26 8.50 2.04 -5.68
N LEU A 27 9.18 2.28 -6.80
CA LEU A 27 9.39 3.63 -7.34
C LEU A 27 8.05 4.28 -7.71
N GLU A 28 7.25 3.58 -8.51
CA GLU A 28 5.93 4.02 -8.95
C GLU A 28 5.01 4.32 -7.77
N LEU A 29 5.00 3.43 -6.75
CA LEU A 29 4.23 3.63 -5.53
C LEU A 29 4.68 4.89 -4.77
N LYS A 30 6.00 5.08 -4.58
CA LYS A 30 6.53 6.27 -3.90
C LYS A 30 6.17 7.55 -4.64
N PHE A 31 6.35 7.58 -5.96
CA PHE A 31 6.01 8.74 -6.77
C PHE A 31 4.52 9.06 -6.71
N THR A 32 3.68 8.03 -6.81
CA THR A 32 2.23 8.18 -6.71
C THR A 32 1.82 8.73 -5.36
N LEU A 33 2.37 8.19 -4.26
CA LEU A 33 2.11 8.69 -2.90
C LEU A 33 2.53 10.15 -2.73
N VAL A 34 3.73 10.53 -3.20
CA VAL A 34 4.20 11.92 -3.12
C VAL A 34 3.29 12.84 -3.93
N LYS A 35 2.93 12.46 -5.16
CA LYS A 35 2.04 13.25 -6.01
C LYS A 35 0.65 13.41 -5.39
N LEU A 36 0.14 12.35 -4.77
CA LEU A 36 -1.14 12.37 -4.08
C LEU A 36 -1.09 13.31 -2.85
N LEU A 37 -0.08 13.19 -2.00
CA LEU A 37 0.09 14.06 -0.82
C LEU A 37 0.32 15.53 -1.19
N TYR A 38 1.00 15.78 -2.32
CA TYR A 38 1.26 17.13 -2.79
C TYR A 38 -0.02 17.82 -3.30
N ARG A 39 -0.80 17.13 -4.14
CA ARG A 39 -1.96 17.72 -4.82
C ARG A 39 -3.27 17.63 -4.06
N TYR A 40 -3.34 16.76 -3.06
CA TYR A 40 -4.60 16.47 -2.41
C TYR A 40 -4.51 16.53 -0.89
N GLU A 41 -5.65 16.77 -0.27
CA GLU A 41 -5.88 16.69 1.16
C GLU A 41 -6.77 15.48 1.45
N PHE A 42 -6.27 14.58 2.29
CA PHE A 42 -6.96 13.36 2.65
C PHE A 42 -7.87 13.59 3.86
N VAL A 43 -9.17 13.30 3.70
CA VAL A 43 -10.15 13.36 4.79
C VAL A 43 -10.56 11.93 5.15
N ALA A 44 -10.33 11.54 6.40
CA ALA A 44 -10.74 10.25 6.91
C ALA A 44 -12.27 10.20 7.03
N CYS A 45 -12.89 9.16 6.48
CA CYS A 45 -14.30 8.89 6.69
C CYS A 45 -14.45 8.12 8.01
N ALA A 46 -15.36 8.58 8.88
CA ALA A 46 -15.72 7.82 10.06
C ALA A 46 -16.35 6.49 9.61
N GLU A 47 -15.87 5.37 10.17
CA GLU A 47 -16.31 3.98 9.94
C GLU A 47 -15.63 3.20 8.79
N ILE A 48 -14.37 2.85 9.02
CA ILE A 48 -13.80 1.60 8.48
C ILE A 48 -14.10 0.52 9.51
N LYS A 49 -15.23 -0.18 9.38
CA LYS A 49 -15.48 -1.42 10.12
C LYS A 49 -14.61 -2.50 9.51
N ASP A 50 -13.62 -2.92 10.30
CA ASP A 50 -12.80 -4.12 10.23
C ASP A 50 -12.47 -4.66 8.83
N MET A 51 -11.19 -4.52 8.50
CA MET A 51 -10.54 -5.19 7.38
C MET A 51 -10.58 -6.70 7.62
N GLU A 52 -11.64 -7.38 7.15
CA GLU A 52 -11.62 -8.84 7.10
C GLU A 52 -10.50 -9.29 6.17
N CYS A 53 -9.55 -10.04 6.74
CA CYS A 53 -8.41 -10.62 6.04
C CYS A 53 -8.88 -11.59 4.96
N PHE A 54 -9.02 -11.09 3.73
CA PHE A 54 -9.26 -11.95 2.57
C PHE A 54 -7.97 -12.69 2.22
N ASN A 55 -7.98 -13.99 2.51
CA ASN A 55 -6.90 -14.89 2.10
C ASN A 55 -6.89 -15.05 0.57
N GLN A 56 -5.67 -14.96 0.05
CA GLN A 56 -5.15 -15.38 -1.26
C GLN A 56 -5.31 -14.44 -2.48
N LEU A 57 -4.12 -14.00 -2.91
CA LEU A 57 -3.71 -13.41 -4.19
C LEU A 57 -4.11 -11.95 -4.43
N ILE A 58 -3.12 -11.07 -4.27
CA ILE A 58 -2.97 -9.73 -4.89
C ILE A 58 -4.31 -9.01 -5.15
N GLN A 59 -5.18 -8.92 -4.15
CA GLN A 59 -6.33 -8.03 -4.24
C GLN A 59 -5.96 -6.73 -3.51
N LEU A 60 -5.95 -5.65 -4.29
CA LEU A 60 -6.03 -4.29 -3.77
C LEU A 60 -7.33 -4.22 -2.98
N ALA A 61 -7.25 -4.09 -1.65
CA ALA A 61 -8.42 -3.84 -0.83
C ALA A 61 -9.17 -2.63 -1.41
N SER A 62 -10.45 -2.79 -1.69
CA SER A 62 -11.31 -1.68 -2.10
C SER A 62 -11.26 -0.62 -1.00
N LEU A 63 -10.62 0.52 -1.27
CA LEU A 63 -10.55 1.66 -0.35
C LEU A 63 -11.98 2.19 -0.20
N LYS A 64 -12.72 1.63 0.75
CA LYS A 64 -14.16 1.82 0.85
C LYS A 64 -14.56 3.26 1.13
N CYS A 65 -13.68 4.11 1.64
CA CYS A 65 -13.91 5.56 1.68
C CYS A 65 -12.60 6.30 2.02
N MET A 66 -11.90 6.80 1.00
CA MET A 66 -10.90 7.84 1.20
C MET A 66 -11.37 9.07 0.41
N MET A 67 -11.91 10.08 1.11
CA MET A 67 -12.29 11.34 0.48
C MET A 67 -11.05 12.17 0.25
N VAL A 68 -10.88 12.64 -0.99
CA VAL A 68 -9.69 13.36 -1.42
C VAL A 68 -10.13 14.74 -1.91
N LYS A 69 -9.75 15.80 -1.19
CA LYS A 69 -9.97 17.19 -1.63
C LYS A 69 -8.79 17.63 -2.48
N ILE A 70 -9.04 18.23 -3.64
CA ILE A 70 -7.97 18.83 -4.45
C ILE A 70 -7.53 20.12 -3.78
N LYS A 71 -6.24 20.26 -3.49
CA LYS A 71 -5.65 21.55 -3.12
C LYS A 71 -5.61 22.38 -4.41
N GLN A 72 -6.54 23.31 -4.56
CA GLN A 72 -6.49 24.33 -5.62
C GLN A 72 -5.30 25.27 -5.38
#